data_AF-A0A8S4R3E4-F1
#
_entry.id   AF-A0A8S4R3E4-F1
#
_cell.length_a   1.000
_cell.length_b   1.000
_cell.length_c   1.000
_cell.angle_alpha   90.00
_cell.angle_beta   90.00
_cell.angle_gamma   90.00
#
_symmetry.space_group_name_H-M   'P 1'
#
loop_
_entity.id
_entity.type
_entity.pdbx_description
1 polymer ?
#
loop_
_entity_poly.entity_id
_entity_poly.type
_entity_poly.pdbx_seq_one_letter_code
_entity_poly.pdbx_strand_id
1 'polypeptide(L)' 'MERAILGVSLRNQIRNEEIRRRTGVTEIAQRVAKLKWQWAGHIARRTDGRWGLKVLEWRPRTGKRSVGRSQTR' A
#
# COMPACT_ATOMS: atom_id res chain seq x y z
N MET A 1 18.18 -7.47 -9.77
CA MET A 1 17.28 -8.52 -10.30
C MET A 1 16.91 -8.26 -11.76
N GLU A 2 16.26 -7.14 -12.10
CA GLU A 2 15.83 -6.85 -13.50
C GLU A 2 16.97 -6.93 -14.54
N ARG A 3 18.17 -6.44 -14.19
CA ARG A 3 19.37 -6.58 -15.03
C ARG A 3 19.77 -8.03 -15.29
N ALA A 4 19.64 -8.90 -14.29
CA ALA A 4 19.94 -10.32 -14.41
C ALA A 4 18.90 -11.04 -15.27
N ILE A 5 17.61 -10.69 -15.12
CA ILE A 5 16.51 -11.21 -15.96
C ILE A 5 16.78 -10.93 -17.44
N LEU A 6 17.29 -9.74 -17.76
CA LEU A 6 17.62 -9.33 -19.13
C LEU A 6 19.05 -9.69 -19.56
N GLY A 7 19.87 -10.31 -18.71
CA GLY A 7 21.27 -10.62 -19.01
C GLY A 7 22.17 -9.40 -19.29
N VAL A 8 21.82 -8.21 -18.79
CA VAL A 8 22.55 -6.96 -19.07
C VAL A 8 23.48 -6.57 -17.93
N SER A 9 24.73 -6.25 -18.27
CA SER A 9 25.73 -5.77 -17.31
C SER A 9 25.73 -4.24 -17.20
N LEU A 10 26.49 -3.70 -16.23
CA LEU A 10 26.70 -2.25 -16.10
C LEU A 10 27.44 -1.64 -17.31
N ARG A 11 28.26 -2.44 -18.02
CA ARG A 11 29.01 -2.00 -19.22
C ARG A 11 28.10 -1.61 -20.38
N ASN A 12 26.89 -2.18 -20.44
CA ASN A 12 25.94 -1.87 -21.50
C ASN A 12 25.35 -0.46 -21.39
N GLN A 13 25.59 0.24 -20.26
CA GLN A 13 25.15 1.63 -20.01
C GLN A 13 23.66 1.88 -20.31
N ILE A 14 22.83 0.84 -20.22
CA ILE A 14 21.39 0.94 -20.46
C ILE A 14 20.76 1.66 -19.28
N ARG A 15 19.94 2.68 -19.60
CA ARG A 15 19.16 3.44 -18.62
C ARG A 15 18.20 2.52 -17.86
N ASN A 16 17.99 2.82 -16.57
CA ASN A 16 17.08 2.04 -15.74
C ASN A 16 15.63 2.10 -16.24
N GLU A 17 15.20 3.22 -16.82
CA GLU A 17 13.88 3.37 -17.47
C GLU A 17 13.68 2.34 -18.57
N GLU A 18 14.71 2.12 -19.39
CA GLU A 18 14.68 1.14 -20.49
C GLU A 18 14.62 -0.29 -19.97
N ILE A 19 15.35 -0.58 -18.89
CA ILE A 19 15.33 -1.89 -18.21
C ILE A 19 13.94 -2.17 -17.62
N ARG A 20 13.32 -1.17 -16.99
CA ARG A 20 11.95 -1.27 -16.47
C ARG A 20 10.93 -1.47 -17.58
N ARG A 21 11.05 -0.71 -18.68
CA ARG A 21 10.20 -0.85 -19.87
C ARG A 21 10.24 -2.27 -20.45
N ARG A 22 11.45 -2.84 -20.56
CA ARG A 22 11.66 -4.19 -21.11
C ARG A 22 11.17 -5.30 -20.19
N THR A 23 11.36 -5.16 -18.87
CA THR A 23 10.94 -6.19 -17.91
C THR A 23 9.44 -6.16 -17.63
N GLY A 24 8.76 -5.03 -17.86
CA GLY A 24 7.32 -4.90 -17.61
C GLY A 24 6.94 -5.09 -16.14
N VAL A 25 7.92 -5.07 -15.23
CA VAL A 25 7.69 -5.24 -13.80
C VAL A 25 6.89 -4.05 -13.31
N THR A 26 5.74 -4.34 -12.71
CA THR A 26 4.86 -3.29 -12.17
C THR A 26 5.63 -2.47 -11.15
N GLU A 27 5.47 -1.15 -11.21
CA GLU A 27 5.97 -0.21 -10.20
C GLU A 27 5.70 -0.75 -8.78
N ILE A 28 6.77 -1.03 -8.04
CA ILE A 28 6.69 -1.65 -6.71
C ILE A 28 5.81 -0.80 -5.78
N ALA A 29 5.90 0.52 -5.89
CA ALA A 29 5.07 1.45 -5.13
C ALA A 29 3.57 1.23 -5.38
N GLN A 30 3.16 1.04 -6.65
CA GLN A 30 1.76 0.75 -7.00
C GLN A 30 1.33 -0.62 -6.47
N ARG A 31 2.20 -1.63 -6.55
CA ARG A 31 1.89 -2.97 -6.01
C ARG A 31 1.72 -2.95 -4.50
N VAL A 32 2.61 -2.27 -3.79
CA VAL A 32 2.54 -2.08 -2.33
C VAL A 32 1.27 -1.35 -1.94
N ALA A 33 0.94 -0.25 -2.64
CA ALA A 33 -0.30 0.48 -2.41
C ALA A 33 -1.53 -0.40 -2.64
N LYS A 34 -1.59 -1.16 -3.74
CA LYS A 34 -2.69 -2.07 -4.04
C LYS A 34 -2.87 -3.12 -2.94
N LEU A 35 -1.78 -3.77 -2.51
CA LEU A 35 -1.82 -4.78 -1.45
C LEU A 35 -2.29 -4.18 -0.12
N LYS A 36 -1.81 -2.99 0.23
CA LYS A 36 -2.23 -2.27 1.44
C LYS A 36 -3.74 -1.99 1.42
N TRP A 37 -4.28 -1.51 0.30
CA TRP A 37 -5.72 -1.26 0.16
C TRP A 37 -6.57 -2.53 0.14
N GLN A 38 -6.08 -3.59 -0.52
CA GLN A 38 -6.75 -4.90 -0.50
C GLN A 38 -6.86 -5.46 0.91
N TRP A 39 -5.78 -5.36 1.70
CA TRP A 39 -5.77 -5.78 3.10
C TRP A 39 -6.74 -4.94 3.94
N ALA A 40 -6.68 -3.60 3.83
CA ALA A 40 -7.58 -2.71 4.55
C ALA A 40 -9.07 -3.01 4.24
N GLY A 41 -9.40 -3.21 2.96
CA GLY A 41 -10.76 -3.57 2.54
C GLY A 41 -11.18 -4.96 3.00
N HIS A 42 -10.25 -5.93 3.04
CA HIS A 42 -10.53 -7.25 3.61
C HIS A 42 -10.85 -7.16 5.11
N ILE A 43 -10.07 -6.39 5.88
CA ILE A 43 -10.34 -6.17 7.30
C ILE A 43 -11.69 -5.46 7.51
N ALA A 44 -11.99 -4.43 6.72
CA ALA A 44 -13.24 -3.68 6.84
C ALA A 44 -14.50 -4.52 6.56
N ARG A 45 -14.41 -5.58 5.75
CA ARG A 45 -15.53 -6.49 5.47
C ARG A 45 -15.68 -7.61 6.51
N ARG A 46 -14.73 -7.78 7.43
CA ARG A 46 -14.81 -8.84 8.44
C ARG A 46 -15.75 -8.47 9.57
N THR A 47 -16.60 -9.43 9.95
CA THR A 47 -17.57 -9.33 11.05
C THR A 47 -17.25 -10.27 12.21
N ASP A 48 -16.07 -10.90 12.21
CA ASP A 48 -15.63 -11.92 13.18
C ASP A 48 -15.15 -11.36 14.53
N GLY A 49 -15.41 -10.07 14.81
CA GLY A 49 -15.12 -9.42 16.08
C GLY A 49 -13.63 -9.28 16.43
N ARG A 50 -12.72 -9.55 15.51
CA ARG A 50 -11.27 -9.47 15.75
C ARG A 50 -10.79 -8.03 15.93
N TRP A 51 -9.72 -7.87 16.69
CA TRP A 51 -9.09 -6.58 17.00
C TRP A 51 -8.61 -5.80 15.77
N GLY A 52 -8.38 -6.45 14.64
CA GLY A 52 -7.90 -5.80 13.41
C GLY A 52 -8.82 -4.67 12.92
N LEU A 53 -10.14 -4.85 13.02
CA LEU A 53 -11.09 -3.78 12.68
C LEU A 53 -11.00 -2.63 13.68
N LYS A 54 -10.94 -2.94 14.99
CA LYS A 54 -10.81 -1.94 16.06
C LYS A 54 -9.57 -1.06 15.90
N VAL A 55 -8.44 -1.63 15.46
CA VAL A 55 -7.20 -0.88 15.18
C VAL A 55 -7.34 -0.02 13.93
N LEU A 56 -7.96 -0.54 12.87
CA LEU A 56 -8.17 0.21 11.63
C LEU A 56 -9.09 1.42 11.83
N GLU A 57 -10.14 1.27 12.63
CA GLU A 57 -11.11 2.33 12.95
C GLU A 57 -10.65 3.25 14.08
N TRP A 58 -9.57 2.90 14.78
CA TRP A 58 -9.11 3.66 15.93
C TRP A 58 -8.78 5.10 15.52
N ARG A 59 -9.38 6.05 16.23
CA ARG A 59 -9.11 7.48 16.07
C ARG A 59 -8.73 8.09 17.43
N PRO A 60 -7.67 8.90 17.49
CA PRO A 60 -7.29 9.57 18.73
C PRO A 60 -8.40 10.55 19.15
N ARG A 61 -8.80 10.47 20.43
CA ARG A 61 -9.83 11.35 21.01
C ARG A 61 -9.29 12.73 21.41
N THR A 62 -7.98 12.95 21.31
CA THR A 62 -7.27 14.12 21.82
C THR A 62 -7.29 15.34 20.87
N GLY A 63 -8.10 15.32 19.80
CA GLY A 63 -8.18 16.41 18.82
C GLY A 63 -9.37 17.37 19.04
N LYS A 64 -9.30 18.56 18.42
CA LYS A 64 -10.47 19.46 18.33
C LYS A 64 -11.54 18.82 17.45
N ARG A 65 -12.73 18.60 18.00
CA ARG A 65 -13.89 18.10 17.26
C ARG A 65 -14.49 19.20 16.38
N SER A 66 -15.11 18.84 15.26
CA SER A 66 -16.02 19.74 14.57
C SER A 66 -17.18 20.10 15.49
N VAL A 67 -17.60 21.37 15.47
CA VAL A 67 -18.73 21.87 16.27
C VAL A 67 -20.00 21.17 15.78
N GLY A 68 -20.76 20.55 16.69
CA GLY A 68 -21.97 19.80 16.35
C GLY A 68 -22.19 18.55 17.21
N ARG A 69 -22.61 17.45 16.57
CA ARG A 69 -23.09 16.19 17.18
C ARG A 69 -22.19 15.66 18.31
N SER A 70 -22.78 15.27 19.44
CA SER A 70 -22.10 14.66 20.59
C SER A 70 -21.55 13.26 20.25
N GLN A 71 -20.50 12.82 20.93
CA GLN A 71 -20.00 11.45 20.79
C GLN A 71 -21.06 10.46 21.29
N THR A 72 -21.54 9.58 20.42
CA THR A 72 -22.27 8.38 20.86
C THR A 72 -21.24 7.36 21.33
N ARG A 73 -21.51 6.75 22.50
CA ARG A 73 -20.61 5.88 23.27
C ARG A 73 -19.88 4.84 22.43
#